data_AF-A0A2S6AYM4-F1
#
_entry.id   AF-A0A2S6AYM4-F1
#
_cell.length_a   1.000
_cell.length_b   1.000
_cell.length_c   1.000
_cell.angle_alpha   90.00
_cell.angle_beta   90.00
_cell.angle_gamma   90.00
#
_symmetry.space_group_name_H-M   'P 1'
#
loop_
_entity.id
_entity.type
_entity.pdbx_description
1 polymer ?
#
loop_
_entity_poly.entity_id
_entity_poly.type
_entity_poly.pdbx_seq_one_letter_code
_entity_poly.pdbx_strand_id
1 'polypeptide(L)' 'STLTEEDIVATVEYLVRLHAGDLSMTAPDGVEVPVEVDDIDHFGNRRLRTVGELIQNQIRVGLSRMERVVRERMTT' A
#
# COMPACT_ATOMS: atom_id res chain seq x y z
N SER A 1 9.02 0.93 -7.86
CA SER A 1 8.25 -0.32 -7.85
C SER A 1 6.79 0.05 -7.68
N THR A 2 5.91 -0.47 -8.53
CA THR A 2 4.45 -0.31 -8.44
C THR A 2 3.85 -1.67 -8.14
N LEU A 3 2.62 -1.68 -7.61
CA LEU A 3 1.89 -2.92 -7.36
C LEU A 3 1.72 -3.73 -8.66
N THR A 4 1.85 -5.04 -8.57
CA THR A 4 1.70 -5.99 -9.67
C THR A 4 0.36 -6.73 -9.59
N GLU A 5 -0.03 -7.41 -10.66
CA GLU A 5 -1.23 -8.27 -10.68
C GLU A 5 -1.08 -9.46 -9.71
N GLU A 6 0.13 -10.03 -9.63
CA GLU A 6 0.46 -11.12 -8.72
C GLU A 6 0.24 -10.73 -7.25
N ASP A 7 0.60 -9.50 -6.87
CA ASP A 7 0.37 -8.98 -5.51
C ASP A 7 -1.14 -8.94 -5.15
N ILE A 8 -1.99 -8.58 -6.11
CA ILE A 8 -3.45 -8.50 -5.91
C ILE A 8 -4.03 -9.90 -5.72
N VAL A 9 -3.64 -10.85 -6.59
CA VAL A 9 -4.10 -12.24 -6.50
C VAL A 9 -3.66 -12.86 -5.18
N ALA A 10 -2.40 -12.68 -4.79
CA ALA A 10 -1.87 -13.20 -3.53
C ALA A 10 -2.58 -12.59 -2.31
N THR A 11 -2.93 -11.30 -2.35
CA THR A 11 -3.67 -10.64 -1.26
C THR A 11 -5.07 -11.22 -1.08
N VAL A 12 -5.78 -11.48 -2.18
CA VAL A 12 -7.12 -12.08 -2.13
C VAL A 12 -7.04 -13.53 -1.64
N GLU A 13 -6.04 -14.29 -2.12
CA GLU A 13 -5.79 -15.65 -1.65
C GLU A 13 -5.50 -15.69 -0.15
N TYR A 14 -4.64 -14.79 0.36
CA TYR A 14 -4.34 -14.67 1.78
C TYR A 14 -5.62 -14.46 2.60
N LEU A 15 -6.49 -13.54 2.16
CA LEU A 15 -7.76 -13.26 2.85
C LEU A 15 -8.70 -14.48 2.88
N VAL A 16 -8.77 -15.23 1.78
CA VAL A 16 -9.62 -16.44 1.70
C VAL A 16 -9.09 -17.55 2.61
N ARG A 17 -7.77 -17.79 2.61
CA ARG A 17 -7.12 -18.78 3.49
C ARG A 17 -7.27 -18.42 4.97
N LEU A 18 -7.12 -17.15 5.31
CA LEU A 18 -7.36 -16.64 6.66
C LEU A 18 -8.80 -16.90 7.10
N HIS A 19 -9.77 -16.68 6.21
CA HIS A 19 -11.17 -16.99 6.49
C HIS A 19 -11.44 -18.49 6.65
N ALA A 20 -10.74 -19.34 5.88
CA ALA A 20 -10.83 -20.79 5.98
C ALA A 20 -10.17 -21.36 7.26
N GLY A 21 -9.35 -20.57 7.95
CA GLY A 21 -8.63 -20.98 9.16
C GLY A 21 -7.30 -21.70 8.89
N ASP A 22 -6.76 -21.54 7.67
CA ASP A 22 -5.42 -22.03 7.35
C ASP A 22 -4.36 -21.22 8.11
N LEU A 23 -3.26 -21.87 8.51
CA LEU A 23 -2.20 -21.25 9.31
C LEU A 23 -0.98 -20.82 8.50
N SER A 24 -0.87 -21.27 7.24
CA SER A 24 0.25 -20.96 6.36
C SER A 24 -0.17 -20.90 4.90
N MET A 25 0.58 -20.13 4.12
CA MET A 25 0.50 -20.13 2.67
C MET A 25 1.87 -19.97 2.04
N THR A 26 2.02 -20.44 0.81
CA THR A 26 3.21 -20.20 0.00
C THR A 26 2.97 -18.96 -0.84
N ALA A 27 3.76 -17.91 -0.61
CA ALA A 27 3.71 -16.70 -1.41
C ALA A 27 4.24 -16.97 -2.84
N PRO A 28 3.93 -16.09 -3.83
CA PRO A 28 4.33 -16.29 -5.24
C PRO A 28 5.85 -16.43 -5.46
N ASP A 29 6.65 -15.90 -4.54
CA ASP A 29 8.12 -16.01 -4.52
C ASP A 29 8.62 -17.36 -3.96
N GLY A 30 7.72 -18.26 -3.59
CA GLY A 30 8.01 -19.59 -3.06
C GLY A 30 8.29 -19.61 -1.55
N VAL A 31 8.15 -18.48 -0.86
CA VAL A 31 8.38 -18.38 0.58
C VAL A 31 7.13 -18.80 1.34
N GLU A 32 7.26 -19.68 2.33
CA GLU A 32 6.15 -19.95 3.25
C GLU A 32 5.98 -18.79 4.24
N VAL A 33 4.77 -18.27 4.31
CA VAL A 33 4.36 -17.19 5.20
C VAL A 33 3.21 -17.63 6.12
N PRO A 34 3.19 -17.17 7.38
CA PRO A 34 2.06 -17.41 8.27
C PRO A 34 0.81 -16.66 7.78
N VAL A 35 -0.33 -17.32 7.94
CA VAL A 35 -1.65 -16.73 7.68
C VAL A 35 -2.28 -16.42 9.03
N GLU A 36 -2.27 -15.15 9.41
CA GLU A 36 -2.75 -14.68 10.71
C GLU A 36 -3.31 -13.26 10.61
N VAL A 37 -3.98 -12.81 11.66
CA VAL A 37 -4.49 -11.43 11.75
C VAL A 37 -3.37 -10.53 12.27
N ASP A 38 -3.18 -9.37 11.64
CA ASP A 38 -2.16 -8.41 12.03
C ASP A 38 -2.48 -7.73 13.38
N ASP A 39 -1.46 -7.59 14.23
CA ASP A 39 -1.46 -6.65 15.34
C ASP A 39 -1.18 -5.22 14.83
N ILE A 40 -2.24 -4.44 14.69
CA ILE A 40 -2.20 -3.09 14.12
C ILE A 40 -1.40 -2.08 14.95
N ASP A 41 -1.17 -2.36 16.24
CA ASP A 41 -0.46 -1.48 17.14
C ASP A 41 1.04 -1.80 17.24
N HIS A 42 1.47 -2.92 16.66
CA HIS A 42 2.87 -3.34 16.65
C HIS A 42 3.78 -2.29 16.00
N PHE A 43 4.90 -1.93 16.63
CA PHE A 43 5.81 -0.91 16.11
C PHE A 43 6.43 -1.26 14.75
N GLY A 44 6.56 -2.55 14.41
CA GLY A 44 6.95 -2.98 13.05
C GLY A 44 5.97 -2.51 11.97
N ASN A 45 4.70 -2.31 12.32
CA ASN A 45 3.65 -1.77 11.47
C ASN A 45 3.52 -0.23 11.58
N ARG A 46 4.40 0.42 12.36
CA ARG A 46 4.45 1.87 12.57
C ARG A 46 5.69 2.45 11.91
N ARG A 47 5.48 3.31 10.90
CA ARG A 47 6.57 4.08 10.28
C ARG A 47 6.59 5.52 10.75
N LEU A 48 7.77 6.01 11.15
CA LEU A 48 7.98 7.43 11.47
C LEU A 48 8.16 8.25 10.20
N ARG A 49 7.41 9.35 10.08
CA ARG A 49 7.55 10.32 8.99
C ARG A 49 8.38 11.50 9.46
N THR A 50 9.51 11.75 8.81
CA THR A 50 10.39 12.87 9.16
C THR A 50 9.80 14.20 8.69
N VAL A 51 10.32 15.32 9.21
CA VAL A 51 9.89 16.68 8.82
C VAL A 51 9.97 16.88 7.31
N GLY A 52 11.02 16.37 6.64
CA GLY A 52 11.16 16.46 5.19
C GLY A 52 10.05 15.73 4.43
N GLU A 53 9.66 14.53 4.87
CA GLU A 53 8.55 13.78 4.26
C GLU A 53 7.21 14.51 4.42
N LEU A 54 6.98 15.14 5.59
CA LEU A 54 5.76 15.92 5.84
C LEU A 54 5.67 17.13 4.89
N ILE A 55 6.75 17.90 4.76
CA ILE A 55 6.82 19.04 3.85
C ILE A 55 6.64 18.58 2.40
N GLN A 56 7.32 17.52 1.99
CA GLN A 56 7.21 16.97 0.64
C GLN A 56 5.77 16.55 0.30
N ASN A 57 5.07 15.91 1.23
CA ASN A 57 3.67 15.52 1.04
C ASN A 57 2.75 16.74 0.87
N GLN A 58 2.95 17.81 1.65
CA GLN A 58 2.18 19.05 1.49
C GLN A 58 2.42 19.71 0.14
N ILE A 59 3.68 19.82 -0.29
CA ILE A 59 4.03 20.38 -1.60
C ILE A 59 3.42 19.54 -2.72
N ARG A 60 3.46 18.20 -2.63
CA ARG A 60 2.87 17.30 -3.63
C ARG A 60 1.37 17.54 -3.81
N VAL A 61 0.62 17.68 -2.71
CA VAL A 61 -0.81 18.00 -2.77
C VAL A 61 -1.05 19.36 -3.41
N GLY A 62 -0.25 20.37 -3.06
CA GLY A 62 -0.32 21.70 -3.67
C GLY A 62 -0.08 21.66 -5.19
N LEU A 63 0.95 20.94 -5.62
CA LEU A 63 1.28 20.76 -7.04
C LEU A 63 0.18 20.05 -7.81
N SER A 64 -0.44 19.00 -7.24
CA SER A 64 -1.55 18.30 -7.89
C SER A 64 -2.76 19.21 -8.16
N ARG A 65 -3.06 20.13 -7.22
CA ARG A 65 -4.12 21.14 -7.43
C ARG A 65 -3.74 22.14 -8.52
N MET A 66 -2.50 22.62 -8.53
CA MET A 66 -2.01 23.52 -9.57
C MET A 66 -2.01 22.85 -10.94
N GLU A 67 -1.59 21.59 -11.03
CA GLU A 67 -1.62 20.79 -12.26
C GLU A 67 -3.02 20.73 -12.85
N ARG A 68 -4.04 20.48 -12.01
CA ARG A 68 -5.43 20.47 -12.45
C ARG A 68 -5.84 21.81 -13.06
N VAL A 69 -5.54 22.93 -12.39
CA VAL A 69 -5.87 24.28 -12.89
C VAL A 69 -5.18 24.58 -14.23
N VAL A 70 -3.92 24.14 -14.39
CA VAL A 70 -3.19 24.29 -15.66
C VAL A 70 -3.87 23.50 -16.78
N ARG A 71 -4.24 22.23 -16.55
CA ARG A 71 -4.94 21.41 -17.56
C ARG A 71 -6.30 22.00 -17.94
N GLU A 72 -7.06 22.52 -16.97
CA GLU A 72 -8.35 23.18 -17.21
C GLU A 72 -8.17 24.44 -18.09
N ARG A 73 -7.12 25.23 -17.85
CA ARG A 73 -6.81 26.42 -18.67
C ARG A 73 -6.24 26.13 -20.06
N MET A 74 -5.70 24.92 -20.30
CA MET A 74 -5.18 24.53 -21.61
C MET A 74 -6.26 24.02 -22.57
N THR A 75 -7.43 23.67 -22.04
CA THR A 75 -8.58 23.18 -22.80
C THR A 75 -9.67 24.25 -22.99
N THR A 76 -9.50 25.42 -22.35
CA THR A 76 -10.24 26.65 -22.61
C THR A 76 -9.48 27.51 -23.61
#